data_AF-U2LJL4-F1
#
_entry.id   AF-U2LJL4-F1
#
_cell.length_a   1.000
_cell.length_b   1.000
_cell.length_c   1.000
_cell.angle_alpha   90.00
_cell.angle_beta   90.00
_cell.angle_gamma   90.00
#
_symmetry.space_group_name_H-M   'P 1'
#
loop_
_entity.id
_entity.type
_entity.pdbx_description
1 polymer ?
#
loop_
_entity_poly.entity_id
_entity_poly.type
_entity_poly.pdbx_seq_one_letter_code
_entity_poly.pdbx_strand_id
1 'polypeptide(L)'
;MQYGIIALIPVVFVFVIAITTKKTLDSLLIGSLIGFIILEKQNFIGAWLDALNTVLKTDSILWVILVTLFFGILLQLIEQSGALSGFSKTIGRYAKTKRSAMLLLWISSLALFIDDYLHNLVIGASMRKVGDEHKIARAKIAYLTNSTAGTFSSLIPISTWAVFYSGLIASQNLSVDGNAMAGYIKTIPFQFYPIIAITISLLVALRIIPNIGPMKKHEANAEKGIFSDTQQSETETGQASSPVWFFVIPVAVLIAVTIITGIDVLKGIIGALIAAIALYSVTKKISIKDFMDIALEGMKNMLPIACILAMSFVLVEANTQLGLAEYIIDLVRPFMSGKMLPVVVFLTAAAFAYFTGMFWDMAAVMLPIAIPLALQVGANPYLVAAAVFSAAAWGSQICMYGDAVIVDSGACEISPAETSFASLPYGIIGIIVSAILYTVFGLIA
;
A
#
# COMPACT_ATOMS: atom_id res chain seq x y z
N MET A 1 31.16 6.05 7.82
CA MET A 1 30.92 7.28 8.63
C MET A 1 29.44 7.29 8.98
N GLN A 2 29.06 7.56 10.23
CA GLN A 2 27.63 7.79 10.52
C GLN A 2 27.27 9.20 10.04
N TYR A 3 26.40 9.30 9.03
CA TYR A 3 25.93 10.59 8.51
C TYR A 3 25.01 11.31 9.49
N GLY A 4 24.46 10.60 10.48
CA GLY A 4 23.64 11.17 11.54
C GLY A 4 22.41 11.90 10.97
N ILE A 5 22.15 13.12 11.43
CA ILE A 5 21.05 13.96 10.96
C ILE A 5 21.10 14.26 9.45
N ILE A 6 22.28 14.19 8.83
CA ILE A 6 22.45 14.43 7.38
C ILE A 6 21.71 13.36 6.56
N ALA A 7 21.53 12.15 7.11
CA ALA A 7 20.78 11.08 6.45
C ALA A 7 19.30 11.42 6.21
N LEU A 8 18.74 12.42 6.91
CA LEU A 8 17.36 12.89 6.72
C LEU A 8 17.21 13.85 5.53
N ILE A 9 18.30 14.43 5.02
CA ILE A 9 18.25 15.48 3.99
C ILE A 9 17.50 15.00 2.73
N PRO A 10 17.81 13.84 2.12
CA PRO A 10 17.11 13.38 0.92
C PRO A 10 15.59 13.31 1.12
N VAL A 11 15.16 12.74 2.25
CA VAL A 11 13.76 12.56 2.60
C VAL A 11 13.07 13.92 2.80
N VAL A 12 13.70 14.86 3.51
CA VAL A 12 13.16 16.22 3.69
C VAL A 12 12.94 16.91 2.34
N PHE A 13 13.88 16.78 1.40
CA PHE A 13 13.73 17.34 0.06
C PHE A 13 12.56 16.69 -0.71
N VAL A 14 12.39 15.37 -0.62
CA VAL A 14 11.23 14.67 -1.20
C VAL A 14 9.94 15.28 -0.67
N PHE A 15 9.81 15.45 0.66
CA PHE A 15 8.61 16.04 1.25
C PHE A 15 8.37 17.48 0.78
N VAL A 16 9.40 18.34 0.80
CA VAL A 16 9.27 19.74 0.38
C VAL A 16 8.86 19.85 -1.09
N ILE A 17 9.48 19.08 -1.97
CA ILE A 17 9.18 19.10 -3.40
C ILE A 17 7.81 18.50 -3.66
N ALA A 18 7.45 17.38 -3.00
CA ALA A 18 6.14 16.75 -3.19
C ALA A 18 4.99 17.65 -2.71
N ILE A 19 5.17 18.37 -1.60
CA ILE A 19 4.17 19.32 -1.08
C ILE A 19 4.00 20.51 -2.03
N THR A 20 5.10 21.04 -2.58
CA THR A 20 5.07 22.25 -3.39
C THR A 20 4.67 21.99 -4.84
N THR A 21 5.16 20.91 -5.44
CA THR A 21 4.96 20.60 -6.86
C THR A 21 3.79 19.65 -7.10
N LYS A 22 3.37 18.87 -6.09
CA LYS A 22 2.48 17.71 -6.23
C LYS A 22 2.97 16.63 -7.20
N LYS A 23 4.25 16.67 -7.62
CA LYS A 23 4.85 15.71 -8.55
C LYS A 23 5.73 14.71 -7.81
N THR A 24 5.17 13.55 -7.50
CA THR A 24 5.86 12.50 -6.72
C THR A 24 7.11 11.99 -7.43
N LEU A 25 7.05 11.74 -8.75
CA LEU A 25 8.18 11.24 -9.51
C LEU A 25 9.39 12.20 -9.46
N ASP A 26 9.15 13.49 -9.74
CA ASP A 26 10.18 14.53 -9.70
C ASP A 26 10.80 14.62 -8.29
N SER A 27 9.96 14.52 -7.26
CA SER A 27 10.40 14.56 -5.86
C SER A 27 11.33 13.39 -5.51
N LEU A 28 10.99 12.17 -5.96
CA LEU A 28 11.81 10.98 -5.72
C LEU A 28 13.11 10.99 -6.53
N LEU A 29 13.06 11.46 -7.77
CA LEU A 29 14.24 11.61 -8.60
C LEU A 29 15.23 12.59 -7.95
N ILE A 30 14.76 13.78 -7.56
CA ILE A 30 15.61 14.78 -6.93
C ILE A 30 16.10 14.31 -5.56
N GLY A 31 15.23 13.69 -4.75
CA GLY A 31 15.59 13.14 -3.45
C GLY A 31 16.69 12.08 -3.54
N SER A 32 16.53 11.11 -4.44
CA SER A 32 17.55 10.06 -4.65
C SER A 32 18.87 10.64 -5.15
N LEU A 33 18.85 11.58 -6.10
CA LEU A 33 20.06 12.27 -6.55
C LEU A 33 20.77 13.01 -5.41
N ILE A 34 20.04 13.72 -4.56
CA ILE A 34 20.60 14.39 -3.36
C ILE A 34 21.26 13.37 -2.43
N GLY A 35 20.64 12.20 -2.23
CA GLY A 35 21.25 11.12 -1.46
C GLY A 35 22.61 10.70 -1.99
N PHE A 36 22.71 10.45 -3.31
CA PHE A 36 23.98 10.08 -3.92
C PHE A 36 25.00 11.23 -4.02
N ILE A 37 24.54 12.49 -4.07
CA ILE A 37 25.44 13.66 -3.96
C ILE A 37 26.11 13.67 -2.58
N ILE A 38 25.38 13.34 -1.51
CA ILE A 38 25.93 13.27 -0.15
C ILE A 38 26.90 12.08 -0.01
N LEU A 39 26.57 10.93 -0.60
CA LEU A 39 27.38 9.71 -0.53
C LEU A 39 28.70 9.85 -1.29
N GLU A 40 28.64 10.19 -2.58
CA GLU A 40 29.75 10.01 -3.54
C GLU A 40 30.26 11.31 -4.16
N LYS A 41 29.69 12.46 -3.76
CA LYS A 41 30.12 13.81 -4.16
C LYS A 41 30.24 13.99 -5.68
N GLN A 42 31.46 13.89 -6.23
CA GLN A 42 31.72 14.12 -7.66
C GLN A 42 31.29 12.94 -8.54
N ASN A 43 31.27 11.72 -7.99
CA ASN A 43 30.92 10.50 -8.73
C ASN A 43 29.44 10.11 -8.56
N PHE A 44 28.60 11.02 -8.06
CA PHE A 44 27.22 10.72 -7.68
C PHE A 44 26.36 10.15 -8.82
N ILE A 45 26.60 10.57 -10.08
CA ILE A 45 25.85 10.08 -11.24
C ILE A 45 26.15 8.59 -11.47
N GLY A 46 27.41 8.19 -11.41
CA GLY A 46 27.81 6.79 -11.58
C GLY A 46 27.20 5.92 -10.47
N ALA A 47 27.33 6.36 -9.22
CA ALA A 47 26.76 5.66 -8.08
C ALA A 47 25.23 5.57 -8.13
N TRP A 48 24.54 6.63 -8.56
CA TRP A 48 23.10 6.62 -8.74
C TRP A 48 22.67 5.66 -9.85
N LEU A 49 23.41 5.57 -10.97
CA LEU A 49 23.15 4.60 -12.04
C LEU A 49 23.41 3.16 -11.58
N ASP A 50 24.46 2.93 -10.79
CA ASP A 50 24.77 1.62 -10.22
C ASP A 50 23.69 1.18 -9.23
N ALA A 51 23.21 2.10 -8.40
CA ALA A 51 22.08 1.88 -7.50
C ALA A 51 20.80 1.56 -8.27
N LEU A 52 20.48 2.33 -9.32
CA LEU A 52 19.34 2.04 -10.21
C LEU A 52 19.44 0.63 -10.81
N ASN A 53 20.61 0.24 -11.30
CA ASN A 53 20.85 -1.08 -11.87
C ASN A 53 20.70 -2.20 -10.82
N THR A 54 21.18 -1.96 -9.61
CA THR A 54 21.10 -2.90 -8.47
C THR A 54 19.65 -3.10 -8.03
N VAL A 55 18.93 -1.99 -7.85
CA VAL A 55 17.52 -1.95 -7.50
C VAL A 55 16.68 -2.72 -8.52
N LEU A 56 16.85 -2.43 -9.82
CA LEU A 56 16.08 -3.10 -10.88
C LEU A 56 16.38 -4.59 -11.04
N LYS A 57 17.53 -5.07 -10.54
CA LYS A 57 17.93 -6.49 -10.56
C LYS A 57 17.50 -7.25 -9.31
N THR A 58 16.99 -6.57 -8.29
CA THR A 58 16.58 -7.21 -7.03
C THR A 58 15.24 -7.92 -7.23
N ASP A 59 15.15 -9.19 -6.85
CA ASP A 59 13.97 -10.05 -7.08
C ASP A 59 12.67 -9.40 -6.57
N SER A 60 12.68 -8.81 -5.37
CA SER A 60 11.51 -8.14 -4.79
C SER A 60 11.01 -6.98 -5.64
N ILE A 61 11.93 -6.14 -6.14
CA ILE A 61 11.60 -4.93 -6.90
C ILE A 61 11.18 -5.28 -8.32
N LEU A 62 11.89 -6.22 -8.95
CA LEU A 62 11.50 -6.78 -10.23
C LEU A 62 10.09 -7.37 -10.16
N TRP A 63 9.79 -8.12 -9.10
CA TRP A 63 8.46 -8.66 -8.85
C TRP A 63 7.40 -7.56 -8.70
N VAL A 64 7.63 -6.51 -7.90
CA VAL A 64 6.69 -5.38 -7.73
C VAL A 64 6.40 -4.68 -9.07
N ILE A 65 7.43 -4.44 -9.90
CA ILE A 65 7.26 -3.81 -11.22
C ILE A 65 6.44 -4.72 -12.15
N LEU A 66 6.75 -6.02 -12.20
CA LEU A 66 6.01 -6.99 -13.03
C LEU A 66 4.54 -7.08 -12.61
N VAL A 67 4.28 -7.17 -11.30
CA VAL A 67 2.94 -7.19 -10.73
C VAL A 67 2.17 -5.93 -11.14
N THR A 68 2.78 -4.76 -10.99
CA THR A 68 2.17 -3.47 -11.36
C THR A 68 1.80 -3.41 -12.85
N LEU A 69 2.72 -3.79 -13.74
CA LEU A 69 2.49 -3.74 -15.19
C LEU A 69 1.44 -4.78 -15.64
N PHE A 70 1.50 -6.01 -15.14
CA PHE A 70 0.54 -7.05 -15.50
C PHE A 70 -0.85 -6.80 -14.92
N PHE A 71 -0.92 -6.16 -13.76
CA PHE A 71 -2.17 -5.64 -13.26
C PHE A 71 -2.74 -4.54 -14.14
N GLY A 72 -1.90 -3.66 -14.71
CA GLY A 72 -2.31 -2.71 -15.75
C GLY A 72 -2.95 -3.39 -16.95
N ILE A 73 -2.33 -4.47 -17.45
CA ILE A 73 -2.89 -5.30 -18.54
C ILE A 73 -4.27 -5.83 -18.12
N LEU A 74 -4.37 -6.46 -16.95
CA LEU A 74 -5.61 -7.05 -16.47
C LEU A 74 -6.71 -6.00 -16.31
N LEU A 75 -6.38 -4.85 -15.72
CA LEU A 75 -7.32 -3.74 -15.53
C LEU A 75 -7.83 -3.23 -16.88
N GLN A 76 -6.94 -2.96 -17.84
CA GLN A 76 -7.32 -2.48 -19.16
C GLN A 76 -8.22 -3.48 -19.90
N LEU A 77 -7.97 -4.80 -19.75
CA LEU A 77 -8.84 -5.83 -20.32
C LEU A 77 -10.23 -5.84 -19.67
N ILE A 78 -10.31 -5.70 -18.35
CA ILE A 78 -11.58 -5.63 -17.62
C ILE A 78 -12.35 -4.36 -18.02
N GLU A 79 -11.66 -3.23 -18.17
CA GLU A 79 -12.22 -1.96 -18.59
C GLU A 79 -12.80 -2.02 -20.01
N GLN A 80 -11.98 -2.42 -20.99
CA GLN A 80 -12.38 -2.55 -22.40
C GLN A 80 -13.50 -3.60 -22.60
N SER A 81 -13.56 -4.63 -21.76
CA SER A 81 -14.65 -5.60 -21.79
C SER A 81 -16.00 -5.03 -21.30
N GLY A 82 -16.02 -3.84 -20.69
CA GLY A 82 -17.19 -3.24 -20.05
C GLY A 82 -17.54 -3.85 -18.69
N ALA A 83 -16.64 -4.63 -18.09
CA ALA A 83 -16.87 -5.34 -16.84
C ALA A 83 -16.85 -4.42 -15.61
N LEU A 84 -15.98 -3.40 -15.57
CA LEU A 84 -15.98 -2.36 -14.53
C LEU A 84 -17.33 -1.63 -14.47
N SER A 85 -17.89 -1.29 -15.63
CA SER A 85 -19.23 -0.69 -15.73
C SER A 85 -20.34 -1.64 -15.26
N GLY A 86 -20.21 -2.94 -15.54
CA GLY A 86 -21.12 -3.98 -15.03
C GLY A 86 -21.12 -4.13 -13.52
N PHE A 87 -19.92 -4.14 -12.94
CA PHE A 87 -19.72 -4.16 -11.51
C PHE A 87 -20.28 -2.90 -10.85
N SER A 88 -19.92 -1.72 -11.39
CA SER A 88 -20.44 -0.42 -10.95
C SER A 88 -21.96 -0.37 -10.97
N LYS A 89 -22.60 -0.85 -12.06
CA LYS A 89 -24.07 -0.92 -12.16
C LYS A 89 -24.70 -1.87 -11.14
N THR A 90 -24.01 -2.95 -10.81
CA THR A 90 -24.48 -3.92 -9.81
C THR A 90 -24.41 -3.31 -8.41
N ILE A 91 -23.29 -2.67 -8.06
CA ILE A 91 -23.15 -1.94 -6.79
C ILE A 91 -24.12 -0.76 -6.73
N GLY A 92 -24.28 -0.01 -7.82
CA GLY A 92 -25.17 1.15 -7.94
C GLY A 92 -26.63 0.84 -7.61
N ARG A 93 -27.10 -0.40 -7.82
CA ARG A 93 -28.45 -0.82 -7.41
C ARG A 93 -28.65 -0.79 -5.89
N TYR A 94 -27.58 -0.98 -5.12
CA TYR A 94 -27.56 -0.98 -3.66
C TYR A 94 -27.05 0.35 -3.09
N ALA A 95 -26.21 1.07 -3.83
CA ALA A 95 -25.73 2.39 -3.49
C ALA A 95 -26.81 3.46 -3.73
N LYS A 96 -27.75 3.62 -2.78
CA LYS A 96 -28.84 4.62 -2.89
C LYS A 96 -28.44 5.99 -2.36
N THR A 97 -27.44 6.05 -1.50
CA THR A 97 -26.97 7.24 -0.79
C THR A 97 -25.46 7.27 -0.74
N LYS A 98 -24.88 8.46 -0.51
CA LYS A 98 -23.43 8.62 -0.28
C LYS A 98 -22.91 7.71 0.85
N ARG A 99 -23.70 7.49 1.91
CA ARG A 99 -23.35 6.57 3.01
C ARG A 99 -23.32 5.12 2.55
N SER A 100 -24.37 4.64 1.87
CA SER A 100 -24.41 3.26 1.38
C SER A 100 -23.32 3.00 0.33
N ALA A 101 -22.97 3.98 -0.50
CA ALA A 101 -21.89 3.87 -1.47
C ALA A 101 -20.53 3.66 -0.80
N MET A 102 -20.20 4.46 0.23
CA MET A 102 -18.97 4.28 1.01
C MET A 102 -18.95 2.96 1.78
N LEU A 103 -20.09 2.51 2.31
CA LEU A 103 -20.18 1.21 2.97
C LEU A 103 -19.99 0.05 1.99
N LEU A 104 -20.59 0.12 0.81
CA LEU A 104 -20.41 -0.91 -0.21
C LEU A 104 -18.98 -0.95 -0.71
N LEU A 105 -18.35 0.21 -0.91
CA LEU A 105 -16.90 0.31 -1.18
C LEU A 105 -16.12 -0.43 -0.11
N TRP A 106 -16.33 -0.08 1.17
CA TRP A 106 -15.60 -0.67 2.27
C TRP A 106 -15.82 -2.19 2.37
N ILE A 107 -17.06 -2.67 2.23
CA ILE A 107 -17.37 -4.11 2.27
C ILE A 107 -16.77 -4.84 1.08
N SER A 108 -16.86 -4.30 -0.14
CA SER A 108 -16.28 -4.95 -1.32
C SER A 108 -14.76 -5.01 -1.24
N SER A 109 -14.14 -4.02 -0.58
CA SER A 109 -12.70 -3.99 -0.32
C SER A 109 -12.24 -5.21 0.47
N LEU A 110 -12.97 -5.59 1.51
CA LEU A 110 -12.60 -6.75 2.35
C LEU A 110 -12.56 -8.08 1.60
N ALA A 111 -13.20 -8.21 0.43
CA ALA A 111 -13.20 -9.46 -0.34
C ALA A 111 -11.84 -9.75 -1.01
N LEU A 112 -11.00 -8.73 -1.23
CA LEU A 112 -9.70 -8.84 -1.91
C LEU A 112 -8.54 -8.72 -0.91
N PHE A 113 -8.59 -9.48 0.18
CA PHE A 113 -7.61 -9.42 1.28
C PHE A 113 -6.29 -10.16 1.03
N ILE A 114 -6.13 -10.81 -0.13
CA ILE A 114 -4.98 -11.68 -0.40
C ILE A 114 -3.72 -10.85 -0.63
N ASP A 115 -3.86 -9.76 -1.36
CA ASP A 115 -2.78 -8.88 -1.79
C ASP A 115 -3.29 -7.44 -1.87
N ASP A 116 -2.55 -6.51 -1.29
CA ASP A 116 -2.93 -5.10 -1.20
C ASP A 116 -2.80 -4.34 -2.52
N TYR A 117 -1.93 -4.76 -3.45
CA TYR A 117 -1.86 -4.17 -4.80
C TYR A 117 -3.10 -4.51 -5.63
N LEU A 118 -3.46 -5.80 -5.65
CA LEU A 118 -4.70 -6.27 -6.27
C LEU A 118 -5.89 -5.51 -5.72
N HIS A 119 -5.97 -5.45 -4.39
CA HIS A 119 -7.04 -4.80 -3.67
C HIS A 119 -7.22 -3.34 -4.11
N ASN A 120 -6.13 -2.57 -4.02
CA ASN A 120 -6.13 -1.14 -4.31
C ASN A 120 -6.48 -0.87 -5.78
N LEU A 121 -5.90 -1.63 -6.70
CA LEU A 121 -6.15 -1.41 -8.13
C LEU A 121 -7.60 -1.74 -8.52
N VAL A 122 -8.06 -2.91 -8.12
CA VAL A 122 -9.35 -3.44 -8.55
C VAL A 122 -10.49 -2.65 -7.94
N ILE A 123 -10.44 -2.38 -6.63
CA ILE A 123 -11.50 -1.64 -5.93
C ILE A 123 -11.46 -0.16 -6.28
N GLY A 124 -10.26 0.45 -6.30
CA GLY A 124 -10.07 1.85 -6.65
C GLY A 124 -10.69 2.16 -8.00
N ALA A 125 -10.28 1.43 -9.05
CA ALA A 125 -10.77 1.65 -10.41
C ALA A 125 -12.28 1.36 -10.56
N SER A 126 -12.79 0.33 -9.88
CA SER A 126 -14.21 -0.08 -9.94
C SER A 126 -15.14 0.89 -9.22
N MET A 127 -14.67 1.54 -8.15
CA MET A 127 -15.49 2.41 -7.32
C MET A 127 -15.47 3.87 -7.78
N ARG A 128 -14.60 4.22 -8.75
CA ARG A 128 -14.53 5.55 -9.35
C ARG A 128 -15.92 6.07 -9.76
N LYS A 129 -16.56 5.40 -10.71
CA LYS A 129 -17.85 5.83 -11.26
C LYS A 129 -18.95 5.94 -10.21
N VAL A 130 -19.05 4.94 -9.33
CA VAL A 130 -20.03 4.92 -8.23
C VAL A 130 -19.77 6.09 -7.27
N GLY A 131 -18.50 6.42 -7.03
CA GLY A 131 -18.08 7.57 -6.24
C GLY A 131 -18.51 8.89 -6.86
N ASP A 132 -18.29 9.08 -8.16
CA ASP A 132 -18.63 10.32 -8.86
C ASP A 132 -20.14 10.57 -8.90
N GLU A 133 -20.93 9.54 -9.20
CA GLU A 133 -22.40 9.59 -9.16
C GLU A 133 -22.93 10.01 -7.78
N HIS A 134 -22.19 9.67 -6.72
CA HIS A 134 -22.51 10.05 -5.35
C HIS A 134 -21.68 11.21 -4.81
N LYS A 135 -20.92 11.93 -5.64
CA LYS A 135 -20.10 13.08 -5.24
C LYS A 135 -19.10 12.77 -4.13
N ILE A 136 -18.49 11.59 -4.16
CA ILE A 136 -17.42 11.17 -3.24
C ILE A 136 -16.09 11.54 -3.88
N ALA A 137 -15.20 12.20 -3.14
CA ALA A 137 -13.90 12.56 -3.67
C ALA A 137 -13.03 11.33 -3.96
N ARG A 138 -12.22 11.36 -5.02
CA ARG A 138 -11.22 10.31 -5.33
C ARG A 138 -10.29 10.04 -4.15
N ALA A 139 -9.83 11.11 -3.47
CA ALA A 139 -9.03 11.00 -2.26
C ALA A 139 -9.72 10.17 -1.15
N LYS A 140 -11.05 10.21 -1.07
CA LYS A 140 -11.82 9.46 -0.08
C LYS A 140 -12.04 8.01 -0.47
N ILE A 141 -12.22 7.73 -1.77
CA ILE A 141 -12.24 6.37 -2.33
C ILE A 141 -10.90 5.71 -2.03
N ALA A 142 -9.81 6.36 -2.44
CA ALA A 142 -8.43 5.98 -2.18
C ALA A 142 -8.18 5.69 -0.68
N TYR A 143 -8.53 6.65 0.20
CA TYR A 143 -8.44 6.45 1.64
C TYR A 143 -9.18 5.20 2.12
N LEU A 144 -10.45 5.02 1.75
CA LEU A 144 -11.25 3.90 2.25
C LEU A 144 -10.70 2.54 1.75
N THR A 145 -10.30 2.47 0.48
CA THR A 145 -9.71 1.28 -0.13
C THR A 145 -8.36 0.95 0.50
N ASN A 146 -7.42 1.89 0.52
CA ASN A 146 -6.09 1.66 1.07
C ASN A 146 -6.12 1.36 2.59
N SER A 147 -7.11 1.91 3.32
CA SER A 147 -7.31 1.61 4.75
C SER A 147 -7.77 0.19 5.04
N THR A 148 -8.17 -0.58 4.03
CA THR A 148 -8.55 -1.98 4.13
C THR A 148 -7.64 -2.90 3.31
N ALA A 149 -6.61 -2.36 2.66
CA ALA A 149 -5.65 -3.13 1.88
C ALA A 149 -4.64 -3.79 2.83
N GLY A 150 -3.44 -3.23 3.00
CA GLY A 150 -2.39 -3.81 3.84
C GLY A 150 -2.81 -4.07 5.30
N THR A 151 -3.68 -3.22 5.85
CA THR A 151 -4.19 -3.35 7.23
C THR A 151 -5.09 -4.58 7.40
N PHE A 152 -6.02 -4.85 6.50
CA PHE A 152 -6.87 -6.05 6.64
C PHE A 152 -6.11 -7.29 6.22
N SER A 153 -5.31 -7.20 5.15
CA SER A 153 -4.44 -8.28 4.70
C SER A 153 -3.50 -8.75 5.82
N SER A 154 -2.94 -7.85 6.64
CA SER A 154 -2.10 -8.26 7.77
C SER A 154 -2.87 -9.03 8.84
N LEU A 155 -4.16 -8.78 9.04
CA LEU A 155 -4.96 -9.47 10.06
C LEU A 155 -5.45 -10.87 9.63
N ILE A 156 -5.37 -11.21 8.34
CA ILE A 156 -5.84 -12.49 7.81
C ILE A 156 -4.64 -13.44 7.61
N PRO A 157 -4.63 -14.65 8.20
CA PRO A 157 -3.49 -15.59 8.15
C PRO A 157 -3.31 -16.29 6.78
N ILE A 158 -3.97 -15.78 5.74
CA ILE A 158 -3.99 -16.34 4.38
C ILE A 158 -3.81 -15.17 3.39
N SER A 159 -2.77 -14.38 3.60
CA SER A 159 -2.40 -13.21 2.78
C SER A 159 -0.90 -13.18 2.53
N THR A 160 -0.47 -12.36 1.57
CA THR A 160 0.96 -12.10 1.30
C THR A 160 1.70 -11.60 2.54
N TRP A 161 1.07 -10.71 3.31
CA TRP A 161 1.58 -10.18 4.58
C TRP A 161 1.80 -11.30 5.61
N ALA A 162 0.82 -12.20 5.76
CA ALA A 162 0.90 -13.29 6.73
C ALA A 162 2.01 -14.30 6.39
N VAL A 163 2.19 -14.64 5.11
CA VAL A 163 3.28 -15.54 4.69
C VAL A 163 4.64 -14.92 4.99
N PHE A 164 4.85 -13.68 4.58
CA PHE A 164 6.10 -12.98 4.81
C PHE A 164 6.43 -12.85 6.31
N TYR A 165 5.47 -12.37 7.10
CA TYR A 165 5.66 -12.22 8.56
C TYR A 165 5.81 -13.56 9.28
N SER A 166 5.15 -14.62 8.83
CA SER A 166 5.39 -15.96 9.39
C SER A 166 6.84 -16.42 9.15
N GLY A 167 7.41 -16.14 7.98
CA GLY A 167 8.83 -16.40 7.70
C GLY A 167 9.77 -15.62 8.63
N LEU A 168 9.44 -14.36 8.93
CA LEU A 168 10.20 -13.56 9.90
C LEU A 168 10.05 -14.08 11.33
N ILE A 169 8.85 -14.51 11.74
CA ILE A 169 8.65 -15.16 13.05
C ILE A 169 9.50 -16.43 13.18
N ALA A 170 9.61 -17.21 12.10
CA ALA A 170 10.48 -18.39 12.07
C ALA A 170 11.95 -18.02 12.25
N SER A 171 12.43 -16.97 11.55
CA SER A 171 13.82 -16.53 11.64
C SER A 171 14.22 -15.99 13.02
N GLN A 172 13.23 -15.56 13.81
CA GLN A 172 13.42 -15.08 15.19
C GLN A 172 13.19 -16.17 16.25
N ASN A 173 13.04 -17.44 15.87
CA ASN A 173 12.75 -18.57 16.76
C ASN A 173 11.47 -18.39 17.60
N LEU A 174 10.45 -17.71 17.04
CA LEU A 174 9.16 -17.47 17.70
C LEU A 174 8.04 -18.40 17.21
N SER A 175 8.39 -19.46 16.48
CA SER A 175 7.46 -20.51 16.04
C SER A 175 6.81 -21.22 17.23
N VAL A 176 5.54 -21.60 17.08
CA VAL A 176 4.79 -22.37 18.09
C VAL A 176 4.71 -23.81 17.63
N ASP A 177 5.26 -24.74 18.42
CA ASP A 177 5.31 -26.18 18.08
C ASP A 177 5.92 -26.46 16.71
N GLY A 178 6.95 -25.70 16.33
CA GLY A 178 7.59 -25.79 15.01
C GLY A 178 6.80 -25.13 13.87
N ASN A 179 5.62 -24.57 14.14
CA ASN A 179 4.79 -23.88 13.15
C ASN A 179 4.99 -22.35 13.22
N ALA A 180 5.60 -21.80 12.16
CA ALA A 180 5.85 -20.38 12.00
C ALA A 180 4.57 -19.54 11.90
N MET A 181 3.57 -20.04 11.16
CA MET A 181 2.26 -19.39 11.02
C MET A 181 1.51 -19.34 12.34
N ALA A 182 1.61 -20.38 13.18
CA ALA A 182 1.02 -20.37 14.51
C ALA A 182 1.67 -19.29 15.41
N GLY A 183 2.98 -19.06 15.28
CA GLY A 183 3.66 -17.94 15.94
C GLY A 183 3.19 -16.58 15.41
N TYR A 184 3.00 -16.44 14.10
CA TYR A 184 2.43 -15.23 13.50
C TYR A 184 1.02 -14.93 14.02
N ILE A 185 0.16 -15.94 14.09
CA ILE A 185 -1.22 -15.80 14.60
C ILE A 185 -1.24 -15.25 16.03
N LYS A 186 -0.23 -15.55 16.87
CA LYS A 186 -0.11 -14.95 18.21
C LYS A 186 0.13 -13.44 18.19
N THR A 187 0.63 -12.88 17.09
CA THR A 187 0.84 -11.43 16.94
C THR A 187 -0.43 -10.69 16.54
N ILE A 188 -1.37 -11.34 15.84
CA ILE A 188 -2.57 -10.71 15.25
C ILE A 188 -3.41 -9.92 16.28
N PRO A 189 -3.72 -10.46 17.49
CA PRO A 189 -4.49 -9.70 18.50
C PRO A 189 -3.80 -8.41 18.97
N PHE A 190 -2.48 -8.33 18.83
CA PHE A 190 -1.66 -7.18 19.21
C PHE A 190 -1.33 -6.27 18.03
N GLN A 191 -1.83 -6.54 16.82
CA GLN A 191 -1.68 -5.66 15.67
C GLN A 191 -2.67 -4.49 15.77
N PHE A 192 -2.45 -3.63 16.76
CA PHE A 192 -3.41 -2.59 17.14
C PHE A 192 -3.65 -1.59 16.01
N TYR A 193 -2.62 -1.18 15.27
CA TYR A 193 -2.81 -0.20 14.20
C TYR A 193 -3.73 -0.71 13.08
N PRO A 194 -3.50 -1.89 12.47
CA PRO A 194 -4.43 -2.47 11.51
C PRO A 194 -5.89 -2.53 12.00
N ILE A 195 -6.11 -3.00 13.23
CA ILE A 195 -7.46 -3.10 13.82
C ILE A 195 -8.10 -1.71 13.92
N ILE A 196 -7.36 -0.73 14.40
CA ILE A 196 -7.84 0.64 14.57
C ILE A 196 -8.08 1.31 13.22
N ALA A 197 -7.18 1.16 12.25
CA ALA A 197 -7.29 1.77 10.93
C ALA A 197 -8.56 1.30 10.18
N ILE A 198 -8.84 -0.01 10.22
CA ILE A 198 -10.05 -0.60 9.64
C ILE A 198 -11.31 -0.10 10.37
N THR A 199 -11.22 0.04 11.69
CA THR A 199 -12.32 0.58 12.49
C THR A 199 -12.59 2.05 12.13
N ILE A 200 -11.54 2.88 12.04
CA ILE A 200 -11.66 4.30 11.65
C ILE A 200 -12.23 4.40 10.24
N SER A 201 -11.74 3.61 9.27
CA SER A 201 -12.25 3.65 7.90
C SER A 201 -13.72 3.24 7.81
N LEU A 202 -14.14 2.24 8.59
CA LEU A 202 -15.55 1.87 8.74
C LEU A 202 -16.38 3.02 9.32
N LEU A 203 -15.90 3.68 10.38
CA LEU A 203 -16.59 4.82 10.99
C LEU A 203 -16.67 6.03 10.05
N VAL A 204 -15.67 6.24 9.19
CA VAL A 204 -15.69 7.24 8.12
C VAL A 204 -16.72 6.86 7.04
N ALA A 205 -16.78 5.59 6.63
CA ALA A 205 -17.78 5.09 5.68
C ALA A 205 -19.21 5.21 6.25
N LEU A 206 -19.38 5.01 7.56
CA LEU A 206 -20.62 5.23 8.29
C LEU A 206 -20.96 6.71 8.51
N ARG A 207 -20.05 7.64 8.20
CA ARG A 207 -20.14 9.10 8.48
C ARG A 207 -20.22 9.45 9.97
N ILE A 208 -19.73 8.57 10.84
CA ILE A 208 -19.61 8.84 12.28
C ILE A 208 -18.41 9.75 12.52
N ILE A 209 -17.28 9.47 11.87
CA ILE A 209 -16.13 10.36 11.85
C ILE A 209 -16.29 11.36 10.70
N PRO A 210 -16.27 12.68 10.98
CA PRO A 210 -16.41 13.70 9.95
C PRO A 210 -15.16 13.76 9.06
N ASN A 211 -15.27 14.44 7.92
CA ASN A 211 -14.10 14.73 7.09
C ASN A 211 -13.11 15.61 7.88
N ILE A 212 -11.82 15.25 7.93
CA ILE A 212 -10.79 15.97 8.70
C ILE A 212 -9.70 16.50 7.75
N GLY A 213 -9.15 17.68 8.05
CA GLY A 213 -7.99 18.23 7.34
C GLY A 213 -8.21 18.39 5.83
N PRO A 214 -7.23 18.00 4.99
CA PRO A 214 -7.33 18.11 3.53
C PRO A 214 -8.53 17.37 2.93
N MET A 215 -9.00 16.29 3.56
CA MET A 215 -10.17 15.54 3.10
C MET A 215 -11.43 16.41 2.98
N LYS A 216 -11.58 17.43 3.85
CA LYS A 216 -12.70 18.39 3.77
C LYS A 216 -12.70 19.14 2.44
N LYS A 217 -11.51 19.55 1.96
CA LYS A 217 -11.35 20.29 0.70
C LYS A 217 -11.68 19.39 -0.49
N HIS A 218 -11.15 18.17 -0.51
CA HIS A 218 -11.43 17.21 -1.58
C HIS A 218 -12.94 16.88 -1.66
N GLU A 219 -13.60 16.64 -0.53
CA GLU A 219 -15.04 16.39 -0.50
C GLU A 219 -15.86 17.61 -0.93
N ALA A 220 -15.47 18.83 -0.53
CA ALA A 220 -16.13 20.05 -1.00
C ALA A 220 -15.96 20.29 -2.51
N ASN A 221 -14.83 19.90 -3.08
CA ASN A 221 -14.59 19.93 -4.52
C ASN A 221 -15.45 18.90 -5.27
N ALA A 222 -15.57 17.67 -4.73
CA ALA A 222 -16.41 16.63 -5.29
C ALA A 222 -17.90 17.03 -5.33
N GLU A 223 -18.39 17.80 -4.34
CA GLU A 223 -19.76 18.33 -4.37
C GLU A 223 -20.03 19.28 -5.56
N LYS A 224 -18.96 19.92 -6.06
CA LYS A 224 -18.94 20.81 -7.24
C LYS A 224 -18.61 20.06 -8.55
N GLY A 225 -18.43 18.74 -8.51
CA GLY A 225 -18.04 17.93 -9.67
C GLY A 225 -16.54 17.94 -10.00
N ILE A 226 -15.69 18.44 -9.10
CA ILE A 226 -14.23 18.43 -9.26
C ILE A 226 -13.66 17.27 -8.43
N PHE A 227 -13.30 16.18 -9.12
CA PHE A 227 -12.92 14.92 -8.47
C PHE A 227 -11.40 14.72 -8.34
N SER A 228 -10.62 15.33 -9.24
CA SER A 228 -9.15 15.30 -9.26
C SER A 228 -8.62 16.58 -9.93
N ASP A 229 -7.43 17.04 -9.53
CA ASP A 229 -6.72 18.15 -10.19
C ASP A 229 -6.11 17.69 -11.53
N THR A 230 -5.82 16.39 -11.65
CA THR A 230 -5.42 15.73 -12.90
C THR A 230 -6.66 15.25 -13.63
N GLN A 231 -7.42 16.16 -14.25
CA GLN A 231 -8.38 15.76 -15.28
C GLN A 231 -7.61 15.27 -16.51
N GLN A 232 -7.22 13.99 -16.54
CA GLN A 232 -7.24 13.28 -17.80
C GLN A 232 -8.71 12.97 -18.06
N SER A 233 -9.31 13.73 -18.97
CA SER A 233 -10.59 13.34 -19.56
C SER A 233 -10.42 11.97 -20.18
N GLU A 234 -10.85 10.91 -19.49
CA GLU A 234 -11.29 9.74 -20.22
C GLU A 234 -12.45 10.20 -21.10
N THR A 235 -12.18 10.14 -22.40
CA THR A 235 -13.24 10.19 -23.40
C THR A 235 -14.09 8.98 -23.08
N GLU A 236 -15.32 9.20 -22.62
CA GLU A 236 -16.29 8.13 -22.41
C GLU A 236 -16.33 7.28 -23.68
N THR A 237 -15.66 6.12 -23.69
CA THR A 237 -16.08 5.06 -24.56
C THR A 237 -17.41 4.63 -23.98
N GLY A 238 -18.50 4.92 -24.69
CA GLY A 238 -19.84 4.44 -24.40
C GLY A 238 -19.92 2.92 -24.53
N GLN A 239 -19.05 2.19 -23.83
CA GLN A 239 -18.94 0.75 -23.88
C GLN A 239 -20.10 0.15 -23.12
N ALA A 240 -20.85 -0.68 -23.84
CA ALA A 240 -21.99 -1.39 -23.29
C ALA A 240 -21.54 -2.21 -22.07
N SER A 241 -22.17 -1.93 -20.92
CA SER A 241 -21.96 -2.68 -19.69
C SER A 241 -22.02 -4.18 -19.95
N SER A 242 -20.95 -4.88 -19.56
CA SER A 242 -20.95 -6.32 -19.51
C SER A 242 -21.47 -6.81 -18.16
N PRO A 243 -21.89 -8.07 -18.06
CA PRO A 243 -22.37 -8.59 -16.80
C PRO A 243 -21.26 -8.76 -15.76
N VAL A 244 -21.61 -8.70 -14.47
CA VAL A 244 -20.63 -8.66 -13.36
C VAL A 244 -19.67 -9.86 -13.31
N TRP A 245 -20.07 -11.02 -13.85
CA TRP A 245 -19.18 -12.20 -13.88
C TRP A 245 -17.99 -12.04 -14.82
N PHE A 246 -18.02 -11.09 -15.77
CA PHE A 246 -16.83 -10.73 -16.55
C PHE A 246 -15.72 -10.19 -15.66
N PHE A 247 -16.07 -9.56 -14.54
CA PHE A 247 -15.13 -9.10 -13.53
C PHE A 247 -14.85 -10.20 -12.49
N VAL A 248 -15.90 -10.84 -11.96
CA VAL A 248 -15.76 -11.81 -10.85
C VAL A 248 -14.94 -13.03 -11.25
N ILE A 249 -15.07 -13.55 -12.48
CA ILE A 249 -14.38 -14.78 -12.89
C ILE A 249 -12.86 -14.57 -12.93
N PRO A 250 -12.30 -13.58 -13.67
CA PRO A 250 -10.85 -13.33 -13.65
C PRO A 250 -10.29 -13.10 -12.25
N VAL A 251 -11.00 -12.32 -11.42
CA VAL A 251 -10.59 -12.05 -10.02
C VAL A 251 -10.63 -13.31 -9.16
N ALA A 252 -11.66 -14.15 -9.30
CA ALA A 252 -11.75 -15.41 -8.58
C ALA A 252 -10.64 -16.40 -9.01
N VAL A 253 -10.32 -16.45 -10.30
CA VAL A 253 -9.18 -17.25 -10.80
C VAL A 253 -7.87 -16.71 -10.27
N LEU A 254 -7.69 -15.40 -10.23
CA LEU A 254 -6.52 -14.77 -9.63
C LEU A 254 -6.32 -15.25 -8.20
N ILE A 255 -7.34 -15.08 -7.37
CA ILE A 255 -7.37 -15.49 -5.97
C ILE A 255 -7.06 -16.98 -5.83
N ALA A 256 -7.76 -17.83 -6.59
CA ALA A 256 -7.59 -19.28 -6.52
C ALA A 256 -6.18 -19.73 -6.91
N VAL A 257 -5.64 -19.21 -8.01
CA VAL A 257 -4.29 -19.56 -8.49
C VAL A 257 -3.24 -19.03 -7.52
N THR A 258 -3.39 -17.81 -6.99
CA THR A 258 -2.49 -17.28 -5.96
C THR A 258 -2.44 -18.22 -4.76
N ILE A 259 -3.58 -18.65 -4.22
CA ILE A 259 -3.63 -19.57 -3.07
C ILE A 259 -2.99 -20.93 -3.40
N ILE A 260 -3.39 -21.55 -4.52
CA ILE A 260 -2.94 -22.91 -4.89
C ILE A 260 -1.43 -22.96 -5.18
N THR A 261 -0.86 -21.85 -5.63
CA THR A 261 0.57 -21.75 -5.96
C THR A 261 1.46 -21.26 -4.81
N GLY A 262 0.91 -21.18 -3.59
CA GLY A 262 1.66 -20.80 -2.39
C GLY A 262 1.69 -19.30 -2.12
N ILE A 263 0.59 -18.59 -2.41
CA ILE A 263 0.43 -17.14 -2.27
C ILE A 263 1.36 -16.37 -3.24
N ASP A 264 1.49 -16.89 -4.45
CA ASP A 264 2.21 -16.25 -5.55
C ASP A 264 1.25 -15.41 -6.41
N VAL A 265 1.25 -14.09 -6.17
CA VAL A 265 0.36 -13.15 -6.86
C VAL A 265 0.68 -13.07 -8.35
N LEU A 266 1.95 -13.17 -8.75
CA LEU A 266 2.34 -13.08 -10.15
C LEU A 266 1.76 -14.24 -10.96
N LYS A 267 1.84 -15.47 -10.43
CA LYS A 267 1.16 -16.63 -11.03
C LYS A 267 -0.36 -16.46 -11.05
N GLY A 268 -0.92 -15.89 -9.98
CA GLY A 268 -2.33 -15.49 -9.91
C GLY A 268 -2.76 -14.59 -11.05
N ILE A 269 -2.02 -13.50 -11.29
CA ILE A 269 -2.30 -12.54 -12.36
C ILE A 269 -2.24 -13.22 -13.72
N ILE A 270 -1.26 -14.09 -13.97
CA ILE A 270 -1.18 -14.84 -15.22
C ILE A 270 -2.41 -15.74 -15.41
N GLY A 271 -2.84 -16.44 -14.36
CA GLY A 271 -4.09 -17.20 -14.38
C GLY A 271 -5.31 -16.33 -14.69
N ALA A 272 -5.40 -15.15 -14.08
CA ALA A 272 -6.46 -14.18 -14.30
C ALA A 272 -6.48 -13.65 -15.73
N LEU A 273 -5.31 -13.35 -16.30
CA LEU A 273 -5.15 -12.90 -17.69
C LEU A 273 -5.60 -14.00 -18.66
N ILE A 274 -5.19 -15.25 -18.44
CA ILE A 274 -5.64 -16.39 -19.25
C ILE A 274 -7.16 -16.54 -19.18
N ALA A 275 -7.74 -16.47 -17.97
CA ALA A 275 -9.18 -16.56 -17.77
C ALA A 275 -9.94 -15.40 -18.43
N ALA A 276 -9.44 -14.17 -18.31
CA ALA A 276 -10.01 -12.98 -18.94
C ALA A 276 -9.95 -13.09 -20.47
N ILE A 277 -8.80 -13.43 -21.03
CA ILE A 277 -8.62 -13.62 -22.48
C ILE A 277 -9.58 -14.71 -22.99
N ALA A 278 -9.65 -15.86 -22.32
CA ALA A 278 -10.55 -16.95 -22.69
C ALA A 278 -12.02 -16.51 -22.64
N LEU A 279 -12.45 -15.89 -21.53
CA LEU A 279 -13.82 -15.44 -21.32
C LEU A 279 -14.22 -14.39 -22.37
N TYR A 280 -13.38 -13.39 -22.62
CA TYR A 280 -13.69 -12.28 -23.51
C TYR A 280 -13.62 -12.68 -24.99
N SER A 281 -12.77 -13.66 -25.32
CA SER A 281 -12.72 -14.27 -26.65
C SER A 281 -13.96 -15.11 -26.94
N VAL A 282 -14.34 -16.01 -26.02
CA VAL A 282 -15.49 -16.91 -26.18
C VAL A 282 -16.79 -16.11 -26.29
N THR A 283 -16.91 -15.04 -25.51
CA THR A 283 -18.07 -14.14 -25.54
C THR A 283 -18.01 -13.09 -26.64
N LYS A 284 -16.93 -13.05 -27.43
CA LYS A 284 -16.68 -12.10 -28.53
C LYS A 284 -16.80 -10.63 -28.11
N LYS A 285 -16.47 -10.33 -26.85
CA LYS A 285 -16.44 -8.97 -26.33
C LYS A 285 -15.18 -8.22 -26.73
N ILE A 286 -14.06 -8.94 -26.82
CA ILE A 286 -12.78 -8.43 -27.30
C ILE A 286 -12.29 -9.38 -28.38
N SER A 287 -11.82 -8.84 -29.50
CA SER A 287 -11.22 -9.63 -30.58
C SER A 287 -9.84 -10.12 -30.16
N ILE A 288 -9.47 -11.34 -30.58
CA ILE A 288 -8.15 -11.89 -30.24
C ILE A 288 -6.99 -10.99 -30.72
N LYS A 289 -7.20 -10.30 -31.83
CA LYS A 289 -6.21 -9.40 -32.44
C LYS A 289 -5.94 -8.15 -31.60
N ASP A 290 -6.93 -7.71 -30.82
CA ASP A 290 -6.87 -6.46 -30.07
C ASP A 290 -6.23 -6.66 -28.69
N PHE A 291 -6.10 -7.90 -28.21
CA PHE A 291 -5.55 -8.17 -26.87
C PHE A 291 -4.16 -7.58 -26.66
N MET A 292 -3.28 -7.67 -27.66
CA MET A 292 -1.92 -7.16 -27.51
C MET A 292 -1.90 -5.63 -27.43
N ASP A 293 -2.70 -4.96 -28.25
CA ASP A 293 -2.81 -3.50 -28.24
C ASP A 293 -3.40 -3.00 -26.92
N ILE A 294 -4.45 -3.68 -26.43
CA ILE A 294 -5.07 -3.41 -25.13
C ILE A 294 -4.08 -3.69 -23.99
N ALA A 295 -3.29 -4.77 -24.07
CA ALA A 295 -2.27 -5.06 -23.07
C ALA A 295 -1.16 -3.99 -23.05
N LEU A 296 -0.69 -3.55 -24.21
CA LEU A 296 0.28 -2.46 -24.33
C LEU A 296 -0.29 -1.15 -23.78
N GLU A 297 -1.57 -0.86 -24.01
CA GLU A 297 -2.25 0.30 -23.43
C GLU A 297 -2.29 0.20 -21.89
N GLY A 298 -2.67 -0.94 -21.33
CA GLY A 298 -2.66 -1.17 -19.88
C GLY A 298 -1.28 -0.99 -19.26
N MET A 299 -0.22 -1.47 -19.91
CA MET A 299 1.16 -1.23 -19.46
C MET A 299 1.56 0.25 -19.57
N LYS A 300 1.15 0.97 -20.62
CA LYS A 300 1.42 2.41 -20.75
C LYS A 300 0.76 3.21 -19.63
N ASN A 301 -0.48 2.86 -19.26
CA ASN A 301 -1.22 3.52 -18.20
C ASN A 301 -0.56 3.30 -16.82
N MET A 302 0.04 2.13 -16.59
CA MET A 302 0.77 1.83 -15.36
C MET A 302 2.25 2.22 -15.38
N LEU A 303 2.81 2.66 -16.52
CA LEU A 303 4.23 2.98 -16.64
C LEU A 303 4.67 4.13 -15.70
N PRO A 304 3.92 5.25 -15.55
CA PRO A 304 4.28 6.29 -14.60
C PRO A 304 4.37 5.78 -13.16
N ILE A 305 3.44 4.92 -12.76
CA ILE A 305 3.39 4.27 -11.44
C ILE A 305 4.63 3.39 -11.25
N ALA A 306 4.96 2.55 -12.23
CA ALA A 306 6.16 1.71 -12.21
C ALA A 306 7.45 2.55 -12.11
N CYS A 307 7.52 3.71 -12.77
CA CYS A 307 8.64 4.64 -12.64
C CYS A 307 8.74 5.26 -11.24
N ILE A 308 7.61 5.65 -10.63
CA ILE A 308 7.57 6.17 -9.25
C ILE A 308 8.07 5.07 -8.29
N LEU A 309 7.62 3.83 -8.45
CA LEU A 309 8.08 2.69 -7.65
C LEU A 309 9.60 2.46 -7.82
N ALA A 310 10.11 2.43 -9.05
CA ALA A 310 11.54 2.28 -9.28
C ALA A 310 12.35 3.40 -8.59
N MET A 311 11.92 4.66 -8.70
CA MET A 311 12.59 5.78 -8.05
C MET A 311 12.45 5.77 -6.53
N SER A 312 11.33 5.29 -5.98
CA SER A 312 11.17 5.15 -4.53
C SER A 312 12.15 4.12 -3.97
N PHE A 313 12.39 3.00 -4.67
CA PHE A 313 13.41 2.03 -4.26
C PHE A 313 14.85 2.54 -4.41
N VAL A 314 15.15 3.36 -5.41
CA VAL A 314 16.47 4.03 -5.49
C VAL A 314 16.67 5.00 -4.32
N LEU A 315 15.61 5.68 -3.89
CA LEU A 315 15.66 6.50 -2.68
C LEU A 315 15.87 5.63 -1.41
N VAL A 316 15.19 4.47 -1.32
CA VAL A 316 15.40 3.50 -0.23
C VAL A 316 16.87 3.05 -0.18
N GLU A 317 17.47 2.76 -1.34
CA GLU A 317 18.88 2.37 -1.43
C GLU A 317 19.81 3.51 -0.96
N ALA A 318 19.55 4.75 -1.39
CA ALA A 318 20.30 5.92 -0.92
C ALA A 318 20.19 6.09 0.61
N ASN A 319 18.97 5.95 1.16
CA ASN A 319 18.72 6.03 2.60
C ASN A 319 19.43 4.92 3.38
N THR A 320 19.50 3.72 2.80
CA THR A 320 20.21 2.57 3.38
C THR A 320 21.70 2.84 3.44
N GLN A 321 22.30 3.31 2.34
CA GLN A 321 23.74 3.64 2.30
C GLN A 321 24.10 4.83 3.22
N LEU A 322 23.18 5.78 3.41
CA LEU A 322 23.35 6.89 4.36
C LEU A 322 23.25 6.45 5.83
N GLY A 323 22.85 5.21 6.09
CA GLY A 323 22.66 4.69 7.44
C GLY A 323 21.51 5.36 8.19
N LEU A 324 20.45 5.74 7.46
CA LEU A 324 19.28 6.38 8.07
C LEU A 324 18.61 5.46 9.11
N ALA A 325 18.61 4.16 8.82
CA ALA A 325 18.13 3.11 9.70
C ALA A 325 18.84 3.13 11.06
N GLU A 326 20.17 3.04 11.03
CA GLU A 326 21.02 3.02 12.22
C GLU A 326 20.91 4.31 13.01
N TYR A 327 20.86 5.46 12.31
CA TYR A 327 20.69 6.76 12.96
C TYR A 327 19.37 6.85 13.74
N ILE A 328 18.26 6.41 13.14
CA ILE A 328 16.96 6.38 13.81
C ILE A 328 17.05 5.46 15.03
N ILE A 329 17.60 4.25 14.89
CA ILE A 329 17.70 3.28 15.98
C ILE A 329 18.55 3.82 17.15
N ASP A 330 19.72 4.40 16.88
CA ASP A 330 20.62 4.94 17.90
C ASP A 330 19.99 6.08 18.70
N LEU A 331 19.15 6.90 18.04
CA LEU A 331 18.45 8.01 18.68
C LEU A 331 17.43 7.54 19.73
N VAL A 332 16.80 6.38 19.51
CA VAL A 332 15.72 5.86 20.37
C VAL A 332 16.14 4.76 21.32
N ARG A 333 17.32 4.15 21.11
CA ARG A 333 17.89 3.12 21.98
C ARG A 333 17.88 3.46 23.48
N PRO A 334 18.16 4.71 23.92
CA PRO A 334 18.12 5.07 25.34
C PRO A 334 16.72 4.97 25.98
N PHE A 335 15.67 5.03 25.16
CA PHE A 335 14.27 4.99 25.63
C PHE A 335 13.68 3.58 25.64
N MET A 336 14.40 2.59 25.09
CA MET A 336 13.99 1.18 25.05
C MET A 336 14.15 0.51 26.43
N SER A 337 13.35 0.93 27.40
CA SER A 337 13.19 0.27 28.71
C SER A 337 12.15 -0.85 28.64
N GLY A 338 12.23 -1.84 29.55
CA GLY A 338 11.43 -3.07 29.45
C GLY A 338 9.93 -2.85 29.21
N LYS A 339 9.27 -2.06 30.06
CA LYS A 339 7.82 -1.83 29.97
C LYS A 339 7.38 -0.89 28.83
N MET A 340 8.29 -0.03 28.34
CA MET A 340 8.00 0.90 27.25
C MET A 340 8.44 0.35 25.88
N LEU A 341 9.09 -0.81 25.86
CA LEU A 341 9.67 -1.36 24.64
C LEU A 341 8.66 -1.47 23.49
N PRO A 342 7.43 -2.00 23.66
CA PRO A 342 6.48 -2.12 22.56
C PRO A 342 6.12 -0.77 21.91
N VAL A 343 5.85 0.26 22.72
CA VAL A 343 5.48 1.59 22.19
C VAL A 343 6.67 2.30 21.56
N VAL A 344 7.86 2.19 22.15
CA VAL A 344 9.07 2.77 21.57
C VAL A 344 9.40 2.10 20.24
N VAL A 345 9.35 0.76 20.18
CA VAL A 345 9.55 0.01 18.93
C VAL A 345 8.48 0.38 17.90
N PHE A 346 7.21 0.46 18.27
CA PHE A 346 6.13 0.88 17.37
C PHE A 346 6.39 2.27 16.77
N LEU A 347 6.63 3.28 17.61
CA LEU A 347 6.84 4.65 17.13
C LEU A 347 8.13 4.79 16.31
N THR A 348 9.18 4.06 16.69
CA THR A 348 10.46 4.03 15.96
C THR A 348 10.28 3.39 14.59
N ALA A 349 9.65 2.22 14.54
CA ALA A 349 9.37 1.50 13.31
C ALA A 349 8.40 2.29 12.42
N ALA A 350 7.46 3.04 13.00
CA ALA A 350 6.54 3.88 12.24
C ALA A 350 7.29 5.05 11.60
N ALA A 351 8.11 5.77 12.38
CA ALA A 351 8.98 6.83 11.86
C ALA A 351 9.91 6.28 10.77
N PHE A 352 10.53 5.11 11.02
CA PHE A 352 11.35 4.42 10.04
C PHE A 352 10.56 4.17 8.75
N ALA A 353 9.42 3.47 8.80
CA ALA A 353 8.65 3.11 7.62
C ALA A 353 8.21 4.34 6.82
N TYR A 354 7.83 5.41 7.52
CA TYR A 354 7.40 6.65 6.87
C TYR A 354 8.55 7.41 6.20
N PHE A 355 9.72 7.51 6.83
CA PHE A 355 10.85 8.25 6.27
C PHE A 355 11.68 7.44 5.28
N THR A 356 11.85 6.13 5.49
CA THR A 356 12.61 5.28 4.57
C THR A 356 11.78 4.84 3.37
N GLY A 357 10.45 4.74 3.51
CA GLY A 357 9.58 4.16 2.47
C GLY A 357 9.61 2.63 2.45
N MET A 358 10.18 2.00 3.48
CA MET A 358 10.20 0.55 3.64
C MET A 358 9.02 0.11 4.52
N PHE A 359 8.19 -0.82 4.03
CA PHE A 359 7.00 -1.26 4.76
C PHE A 359 7.16 -2.68 5.31
N TRP A 360 6.83 -3.69 4.52
CA TRP A 360 7.10 -5.09 4.86
C TRP A 360 8.59 -5.35 5.11
N ASP A 361 9.49 -4.89 4.25
CA ASP A 361 10.95 -5.05 4.39
C ASP A 361 11.51 -4.45 5.69
N MET A 362 10.88 -3.39 6.21
CA MET A 362 11.27 -2.80 7.49
C MET A 362 11.15 -3.81 8.64
N ALA A 363 10.17 -4.73 8.58
CA ALA A 363 10.04 -5.75 9.61
C ALA A 363 11.23 -6.71 9.63
N ALA A 364 11.82 -7.02 8.47
CA ALA A 364 13.02 -7.86 8.38
C ALA A 364 14.25 -7.16 8.99
N VAL A 365 14.30 -5.83 8.95
CA VAL A 365 15.36 -5.01 9.57
C VAL A 365 15.14 -4.87 11.08
N MET A 366 13.91 -4.60 11.51
CA MET A 366 13.60 -4.24 12.89
C MET A 366 13.48 -5.45 13.83
N LEU A 367 12.95 -6.59 13.37
CA LEU A 367 12.74 -7.75 14.23
C LEU A 367 14.03 -8.36 14.82
N PRO A 368 15.14 -8.53 14.06
CA PRO A 368 16.42 -9.00 14.60
C PRO A 368 17.01 -8.12 15.71
N ILE A 369 16.54 -6.87 15.85
CA ILE A 369 16.97 -5.94 16.89
C ILE A 369 15.96 -5.96 18.04
N ALA A 370 14.68 -5.84 17.71
CA ALA A 370 13.61 -5.68 18.68
C ALA A 370 13.33 -6.97 19.47
N ILE A 371 13.41 -8.15 18.84
CA ILE A 371 13.12 -9.43 19.48
C ILE A 371 14.19 -9.82 20.52
N PRO A 372 15.50 -9.81 20.21
CA PRO A 372 16.51 -10.12 21.23
C PRO A 372 16.45 -9.15 22.42
N LEU A 373 16.19 -7.87 22.17
CA LEU A 373 16.00 -6.89 23.23
C LEU A 373 14.77 -7.19 24.08
N ALA A 374 13.64 -7.55 23.46
CA ALA A 374 12.43 -7.96 24.17
C ALA A 374 12.69 -9.14 25.11
N LEU A 375 13.39 -10.17 24.63
CA LEU A 375 13.77 -11.34 25.43
C LEU A 375 14.70 -10.96 26.59
N GLN A 376 15.65 -10.04 26.37
CA GLN A 376 16.60 -9.58 27.39
C GLN A 376 15.91 -8.81 28.52
N VAL A 377 14.93 -7.97 28.20
CA VAL A 377 14.23 -7.12 29.18
C VAL A 377 12.95 -7.76 29.73
N GLY A 378 12.66 -9.01 29.33
CA GLY A 378 11.48 -9.76 29.77
C GLY A 378 10.15 -9.30 29.16
N ALA A 379 10.18 -8.54 28.05
CA ALA A 379 8.97 -8.11 27.35
C ALA A 379 8.43 -9.22 26.44
N ASN A 380 7.11 -9.27 26.24
CA ASN A 380 6.49 -10.25 25.36
C ASN A 380 6.94 -10.06 23.89
N PRO A 381 7.66 -11.04 23.29
CA PRO A 381 8.21 -10.90 21.95
C PRO A 381 7.14 -10.87 20.85
N TYR A 382 5.97 -11.49 21.06
CA TYR A 382 4.85 -11.42 20.11
C TYR A 382 4.20 -10.03 20.10
N LEU A 383 4.12 -9.37 21.26
CA LEU A 383 3.64 -7.99 21.37
C LEU A 383 4.59 -7.02 20.65
N VAL A 384 5.90 -7.21 20.82
CA VAL A 384 6.93 -6.40 20.14
C VAL A 384 6.96 -6.68 18.64
N ALA A 385 6.79 -7.93 18.20
CA ALA A 385 6.65 -8.25 16.78
C ALA A 385 5.42 -7.57 16.17
N ALA A 386 4.28 -7.61 16.87
CA ALA A 386 3.05 -6.96 16.42
C ALA A 386 3.18 -5.42 16.35
N ALA A 387 3.99 -4.81 17.22
CA ALA A 387 4.34 -3.39 17.15
C ALA A 387 5.09 -3.07 15.84
N VAL A 388 6.06 -3.89 15.45
CA VAL A 388 6.78 -3.73 14.17
C VAL A 388 5.82 -3.89 12.99
N PHE A 389 4.99 -4.94 12.98
CA PHE A 389 4.02 -5.17 11.89
C PHE A 389 2.97 -4.06 11.79
N SER A 390 2.51 -3.53 12.92
CA SER A 390 1.57 -2.40 12.96
C SER A 390 2.18 -1.13 12.39
N ALA A 391 3.46 -0.88 12.66
CA ALA A 391 4.18 0.25 12.09
C ALA A 391 4.34 0.13 10.57
N ALA A 392 4.60 -1.07 10.06
CA ALA A 392 4.67 -1.33 8.62
C ALA A 392 3.32 -1.03 7.93
N ALA A 393 2.21 -1.47 8.52
CA ALA A 393 0.87 -1.19 8.01
C ALA A 393 0.54 0.31 8.01
N TRP A 394 0.94 1.06 9.06
CA TRP A 394 0.77 2.52 9.05
C TRP A 394 1.60 3.21 7.96
N GLY A 395 2.87 2.82 7.83
CA GLY A 395 3.75 3.35 6.79
C GLY A 395 3.18 3.12 5.40
N SER A 396 2.76 1.89 5.10
CA SER A 396 2.16 1.50 3.81
C SER A 396 0.90 2.29 3.50
N GLN A 397 0.07 2.59 4.49
CA GLN A 397 -1.19 3.31 4.28
C GLN A 397 -1.01 4.82 4.05
N ILE A 398 0.03 5.43 4.64
CA ILE A 398 0.12 6.90 4.75
C ILE A 398 1.32 7.49 4.00
N CYS A 399 2.38 6.73 3.73
CA CYS A 399 3.58 7.25 3.07
C CYS A 399 3.32 7.57 1.58
N MET A 400 3.56 8.81 1.15
CA MET A 400 3.23 9.27 -0.21
C MET A 400 4.03 8.59 -1.33
N TYR A 401 5.22 8.09 -1.02
CA TYR A 401 6.08 7.33 -1.94
C TYR A 401 6.05 5.85 -1.61
N GLY A 402 5.04 5.43 -0.82
CA GLY A 402 4.78 4.04 -0.56
C GLY A 402 4.06 3.37 -1.71
N ASP A 403 4.48 2.15 -2.01
CA ASP A 403 3.98 1.31 -3.09
C ASP A 403 2.45 1.19 -3.09
N ALA A 404 1.84 0.90 -1.93
CA ALA A 404 0.40 0.80 -1.76
C ALA A 404 -0.32 2.13 -2.08
N VAL A 405 0.18 3.27 -1.59
CA VAL A 405 -0.38 4.60 -1.87
C VAL A 405 -0.23 4.96 -3.35
N ILE A 406 0.91 4.65 -3.96
CA ILE A 406 1.16 4.95 -5.38
C ILE A 406 0.18 4.13 -6.24
N VAL A 407 0.02 2.83 -5.98
CA VAL A 407 -0.90 1.97 -6.72
C VAL A 407 -2.36 2.38 -6.52
N ASP A 408 -2.79 2.65 -5.28
CA ASP A 408 -4.15 3.10 -4.98
C ASP A 408 -4.49 4.45 -5.60
N SER A 409 -3.56 5.42 -5.51
CA SER A 409 -3.74 6.74 -6.10
C SER A 409 -3.84 6.67 -7.62
N GLY A 410 -3.04 5.81 -8.27
CA GLY A 410 -3.13 5.50 -9.69
C GLY A 410 -4.49 4.92 -10.08
N ALA A 411 -4.97 3.94 -9.32
CA ALA A 411 -6.28 3.32 -9.53
C ALA A 411 -7.45 4.31 -9.38
N CYS A 412 -7.27 5.32 -8.51
CA CYS A 412 -8.25 6.36 -8.24
C CYS A 412 -8.05 7.64 -9.08
N GLU A 413 -7.07 7.69 -9.99
CA GLU A 413 -6.73 8.86 -10.81
C GLU A 413 -6.48 10.15 -10.01
N ILE A 414 -5.74 10.01 -8.91
CA ILE A 414 -5.34 11.12 -8.05
C ILE A 414 -3.85 11.03 -7.77
N SER A 415 -3.20 12.14 -7.42
CA SER A 415 -1.78 12.10 -7.09
C SER A 415 -1.52 11.35 -5.76
N PRO A 416 -0.40 10.61 -5.64
CA PRO A 416 -0.03 9.94 -4.38
C PRO A 416 0.08 10.93 -3.20
N ALA A 417 0.56 12.15 -3.46
CA ALA A 417 0.66 13.21 -2.47
C ALA A 417 -0.72 13.59 -1.90
N GLU A 418 -1.72 13.78 -2.76
CA GLU A 418 -3.07 14.14 -2.32
C GLU A 418 -3.75 13.02 -1.55
N THR A 419 -3.61 11.77 -2.00
CA THR A 419 -4.09 10.59 -1.25
C THR A 419 -3.47 10.51 0.14
N SER A 420 -2.14 10.64 0.22
CA SER A 420 -1.40 10.59 1.49
C SER A 420 -1.86 11.69 2.45
N PHE A 421 -1.90 12.95 2.02
CA PHE A 421 -2.28 14.07 2.89
C PHE A 421 -3.75 14.06 3.29
N ALA A 422 -4.65 13.58 2.43
CA ALA A 422 -6.06 13.41 2.78
C ALA A 422 -6.25 12.30 3.83
N SER A 423 -5.42 11.26 3.80
CA SER A 423 -5.46 10.10 4.70
C SER A 423 -4.74 10.34 6.03
N LEU A 424 -3.70 11.18 6.03
CA LEU A 424 -2.80 11.42 7.17
C LEU A 424 -3.52 11.76 8.49
N PRO A 425 -4.55 12.64 8.53
CA PRO A 425 -5.24 12.94 9.80
C PRO A 425 -5.86 11.70 10.46
N TYR A 426 -6.42 10.78 9.67
CA TYR A 426 -6.99 9.53 10.17
C TYR A 426 -5.89 8.56 10.63
N GLY A 427 -4.80 8.48 9.87
CA GLY A 427 -3.61 7.70 10.24
C GLY A 427 -2.97 8.17 11.54
N ILE A 428 -2.94 9.48 11.81
CA ILE A 428 -2.43 10.05 13.07
C ILE A 428 -3.31 9.62 14.25
N ILE A 429 -4.63 9.66 14.11
CA ILE A 429 -5.55 9.14 15.14
C ILE A 429 -5.25 7.67 15.40
N GLY A 430 -5.07 6.87 14.33
CA GLY A 430 -4.68 5.48 14.42
C GLY A 430 -3.39 5.28 15.21
N ILE A 431 -2.31 5.98 14.86
CA ILE A 431 -1.03 5.92 15.56
C ILE A 431 -1.17 6.26 17.04
N ILE A 432 -1.89 7.33 17.38
CA ILE A 432 -2.01 7.79 18.78
C ILE A 432 -2.72 6.71 19.61
N VAL A 433 -3.83 6.17 19.11
CA VAL A 433 -4.58 5.12 19.81
C VAL A 433 -3.74 3.84 19.92
N SER A 434 -3.02 3.44 18.86
CA SER A 434 -2.11 2.29 18.91
C SER A 434 -0.98 2.48 19.90
N ALA A 435 -0.37 3.67 19.96
CA ALA A 435 0.69 3.99 20.91
C ALA A 435 0.22 3.91 22.37
N ILE A 436 -1.00 4.39 22.64
CA ILE A 436 -1.64 4.22 23.95
C ILE A 436 -1.82 2.74 24.28
N LEU A 437 -2.34 1.94 23.34
CA LEU A 437 -2.54 0.50 23.56
C LEU A 437 -1.21 -0.24 23.77
N TYR A 438 -0.17 0.06 22.99
CA TYR A 438 1.16 -0.53 23.20
C TYR A 438 1.78 -0.13 24.54
N THR A 439 1.50 1.08 25.01
CA THR A 439 1.93 1.51 26.35
C THR A 439 1.20 0.71 27.42
N VAL A 440 -0.14 0.61 27.32
CA VAL A 440 -0.95 -0.13 28.30
C VAL A 440 -0.57 -1.62 28.32
N PHE A 441 -0.49 -2.27 27.17
CA PHE A 441 -0.11 -3.68 27.09
C PHE A 441 1.35 -3.91 27.48
N GLY A 442 2.27 -2.98 27.18
CA GLY A 442 3.66 -3.06 27.63
C GLY A 442 3.82 -2.92 29.15
N LEU A 443 2.91 -2.21 29.83
CA LEU A 443 2.91 -2.08 31.29
C LEU A 443 2.34 -3.31 32.01
N ILE A 444 1.45 -4.06 31.33
CA ILE A 444 0.72 -5.22 31.88
C ILE A 444 1.40 -6.56 31.54
N ALA A 445 2.08 -6.63 30.38
CA ALA A 445 2.64 -7.85 29.81
C ALA A 445 3.98 -8.29 30.42
#